data_AF-W6YPN2-F1
#
_entry.id   AF-W6YPN2-F1
#
_cell.length_a   1.000
_cell.length_b   1.000
_cell.length_c   1.000
_cell.angle_alpha   90.00
_cell.angle_beta   90.00
_cell.angle_gamma   90.00
#
_symmetry.space_group_name_H-M   'P 1'
#
loop_
_entity.id
_entity.type
_entity.pdbx_description
1 polymer ?
#
loop_
_entity_poly.entity_id
_entity_poly.type
_entity_poly.pdbx_seq_one_letter_code
_entity_poly.pdbx_strand_id
1 'polypeptide(L)' 'MAPQTKTFTLRELDAAIIMLEMTGKTTYTEADVEGAVMTLKVRNLLPSWSHDEGAEYTLEEYLAMKQV' A
#
# COMPACT_ATOMS: atom_id res chain seq x y z
N MET A 1 9.48 -22.13 -5.37
CA MET A 1 9.62 -20.66 -5.42
C MET A 1 9.03 -20.13 -4.13
N ALA A 2 9.82 -19.57 -3.23
CA ALA A 2 9.26 -18.88 -2.08
C ALA A 2 8.54 -17.62 -2.61
N PRO A 3 7.28 -17.35 -2.23
CA PRO A 3 6.63 -16.12 -2.62
C PRO A 3 7.48 -14.96 -2.06
N GLN A 4 7.91 -14.05 -2.93
CA GLN A 4 8.56 -12.84 -2.44
C GLN A 4 7.44 -11.94 -1.93
N THR A 5 7.30 -11.86 -0.60
CA THR A 5 6.38 -10.95 0.06
C THR A 5 6.74 -9.52 -0.35
N LYS A 6 5.78 -8.80 -0.92
CA LYS A 6 6.06 -7.48 -1.49
C LYS A 6 5.96 -6.43 -0.39
N THR A 7 7.01 -5.64 -0.26
CA THR A 7 7.07 -4.57 0.72
C THR A 7 6.63 -3.25 0.10
N PHE A 8 5.95 -2.44 0.91
CA PHE A 8 5.43 -1.13 0.54
C PHE A 8 5.73 -0.14 1.66
N THR A 9 5.85 1.13 1.32
CA THR A 9 5.94 2.16 2.37
C THR A 9 4.59 2.34 3.06
N LEU A 10 4.62 2.78 4.33
CA LEU A 10 3.40 3.01 5.11
C LEU A 10 2.42 3.96 4.40
N ARG A 11 2.92 4.98 3.70
CA ARG A 11 2.07 5.91 2.93
C ARG A 11 1.48 5.31 1.67
N GLU A 12 2.22 4.44 0.98
CA GLU A 12 1.69 3.70 -0.16
C GLU A 12 0.54 2.79 0.29
N LEU A 13 0.73 2.11 1.42
CA LEU A 13 -0.30 1.29 2.05
C LEU A 13 -1.51 2.15 2.45
N ASP A 14 -1.31 3.25 3.17
CA ASP A 14 -2.39 4.17 3.55
C ASP A 14 -3.19 4.66 2.35
N ALA A 15 -2.51 5.22 1.34
CA ALA A 15 -3.18 5.77 0.16
C ALA A 15 -3.88 4.69 -0.66
N ALA A 16 -3.28 3.50 -0.79
CA ALA A 16 -3.88 2.37 -1.48
C ALA A 16 -5.10 1.83 -0.73
N ILE A 17 -5.01 1.63 0.58
CA ILE A 17 -6.12 1.18 1.41
C ILE A 17 -7.25 2.20 1.36
N ILE A 18 -6.98 3.50 1.53
CA ILE A 18 -8.00 4.55 1.43
C ILE A 18 -8.68 4.50 0.06
N MET A 19 -7.91 4.37 -1.02
CA MET A 19 -8.47 4.26 -2.36
C MET A 19 -9.37 3.01 -2.50
N LEU A 20 -8.96 1.87 -1.96
CA LEU A 20 -9.74 0.63 -1.98
C LEU A 20 -11.00 0.74 -1.09
N GLU A 21 -10.90 1.35 0.08
CA GLU A 21 -12.02 1.67 0.99
C GLU A 21 -13.05 2.56 0.29
N MET A 22 -12.60 3.56 -0.46
CA MET A 22 -13.48 4.42 -1.27
C MET A 22 -14.22 3.66 -2.38
N THR A 23 -13.71 2.51 -2.83
CA THR A 23 -14.43 1.63 -3.77
C THR A 23 -15.44 0.71 -3.10
N GLY A 24 -15.55 0.75 -1.76
CA GLY A 24 -16.41 -0.12 -0.97
C GLY A 24 -15.78 -1.50 -0.68
N LYS A 25 -14.50 -1.70 -1.00
CA LYS A 25 -13.77 -2.90 -0.59
C LYS A 25 -13.39 -2.78 0.88
N THR A 26 -13.64 -3.83 1.65
CA THR A 26 -13.24 -3.96 3.06
C THR A 26 -12.13 -4.98 3.27
N THR A 27 -11.84 -5.77 2.24
CA THR A 27 -10.80 -6.80 2.25
C THR A 27 -9.84 -6.49 1.10
N TYR A 28 -8.54 -6.48 1.41
CA TYR A 28 -7.49 -6.10 0.47
C TYR A 28 -6.48 -7.23 0.37
N THR A 29 -6.05 -7.54 -0.85
CA THR A 29 -4.92 -8.44 -1.09
C THR A 29 -3.68 -7.62 -1.46
N GLU A 30 -2.49 -8.24 -1.39
CA GLU A 30 -1.24 -7.59 -1.85
C GLU A 30 -1.36 -7.10 -3.30
N ALA A 31 -2.07 -7.85 -4.16
CA ALA A 31 -2.30 -7.47 -5.56
C ALA A 31 -3.22 -6.24 -5.70
N ASP A 32 -4.27 -6.13 -4.87
CA ASP A 32 -5.14 -4.95 -4.86
C ASP A 32 -4.36 -3.70 -4.44
N VAL A 33 -3.55 -3.84 -3.39
CA VAL A 33 -2.70 -2.76 -2.87
C VAL A 33 -1.67 -2.36 -3.93
N GLU A 34 -1.00 -3.32 -4.55
CA GLU A 34 -0.06 -3.06 -5.64
C GLU A 34 -0.71 -2.28 -6.79
N GLY A 35 -1.89 -2.73 -7.24
CA GLY A 35 -2.62 -2.07 -8.33
C GLY A 35 -3.02 -0.64 -7.96
N ALA A 36 -3.46 -0.41 -6.72
CA ALA A 36 -3.79 0.91 -6.22
C ALA A 36 -2.55 1.80 -6.10
N VAL A 37 -1.44 1.31 -5.52
CA VAL A 37 -0.16 2.03 -5.44
C VAL A 37 0.33 2.41 -6.83
N MET A 38 0.31 1.48 -7.78
CA MET A 38 0.72 1.75 -9.15
C MET A 38 -0.16 2.81 -9.80
N THR A 39 -1.48 2.75 -9.58
CA THR A 39 -2.41 3.78 -10.07
C THR A 39 -2.11 5.15 -9.46
N LEU A 40 -1.83 5.21 -8.16
CA LEU A 40 -1.49 6.44 -7.45
C LEU A 40 -0.15 7.01 -7.93
N LYS A 41 0.85 6.17 -8.19
CA LYS A 41 2.15 6.56 -8.80
C LYS A 41 1.96 7.13 -10.19
N VAL A 42 1.23 6.42 -11.07
CA VAL A 42 0.97 6.84 -12.46
C VAL A 42 0.21 8.17 -12.50
N ARG A 43 -0.76 8.35 -11.60
CA ARG A 43 -1.54 9.60 -11.49
C ARG A 43 -0.80 10.70 -10.73
N ASN A 44 0.42 10.44 -10.25
CA ASN A 44 1.19 11.35 -9.42
C ASN A 44 0.38 11.88 -8.21
N LEU A 45 -0.47 11.01 -7.66
CA LEU A 45 -1.31 11.26 -6.48
C LEU A 45 -0.61 10.86 -5.19
N LEU A 46 0.47 10.07 -5.29
CA LEU A 46 1.40 9.95 -4.19
C LEU A 46 2.19 11.27 -4.08
N PRO A 47 2.25 11.90 -2.89
CA PRO A 47 3.04 13.11 -2.71
C PRO A 47 4.48 12.83 -3.16
N SER A 48 5.03 13.70 -4.03
CA SER A 48 6.35 13.53 -4.61
C SER A 48 7.39 13.37 -3.50
N TRP A 49 7.95 12.18 -3.38
CA TRP A 49 9.00 11.90 -2.43
C TRP A 49 10.22 11.37 -3.17
N SER A 50 11.37 11.94 -2.83
CA SER A 50 12.67 11.54 -3.32
C SER A 50 13.09 10.24 -2.65
N HIS A 51 12.49 9.13 -3.10
CA HIS A 51 12.93 7.73 -3.05
C HIS A 51 13.46 7.06 -1.75
N ASP A 52 13.87 7.71 -0.64
CA ASP A 52 14.88 7.03 0.22
C ASP A 52 14.70 6.89 1.75
N GLU A 53 13.71 7.42 2.47
CA GLU A 53 13.71 7.29 3.96
C GLU A 53 12.38 6.82 4.60
N GLY A 54 11.66 5.89 3.98
CA GLY A 54 10.45 5.28 4.58
C GLY A 54 10.71 3.84 4.96
N ALA A 55 10.42 3.45 6.21
CA ALA A 55 10.36 2.03 6.57
C ALA A 55 9.35 1.31 5.65
N GLU A 56 9.79 0.19 5.09
CA GLU A 56 8.96 -0.67 4.27
C GLU A 56 8.26 -1.70 5.15
N TYR A 57 6.99 -1.95 4.87
CA TYR A 57 6.13 -2.86 5.60
C TYR A 57 5.42 -3.78 4.62
N THR A 58 5.13 -4.99 5.06
CA THR A 58 4.19 -5.87 4.37
C THR A 58 2.75 -5.42 4.62
N LEU A 59 1.82 -5.84 3.77
CA LEU A 59 0.39 -5.59 3.99
C LEU A 59 -0.07 -6.15 5.34
N GLU A 60 0.41 -7.32 5.72
CA GLU A 60 0.05 -7.98 6.98
C GLU A 60 0.51 -7.17 8.20
N GLU A 61 1.76 -6.69 8.20
CA GLU A 61 2.30 -5.86 9.28
C GLU A 61 1.52 -4.55 9.43
N TYR A 62 1.18 -3.90 8.32
CA TYR A 62 0.40 -2.66 8.34
C TYR A 62 -1.02 -2.87 8.87
N LEU A 63 -1.70 -3.93 8.44
CA LEU A 63 -3.03 -4.27 8.94
C LEU A 63 -3.01 -4.62 10.43
N ALA A 64 -1.96 -5.30 10.90
CA ALA A 64 -1.77 -5.58 12.32
C ALA A 64 -1.60 -4.30 13.15
N MET A 65 -0.92 -3.28 12.61
CA MET A 65 -0.78 -1.97 13.27
C MET A 65 -2.08 -1.17 13.31
N LYS A 66 -2.93 -1.23 12.27
CA LYS A 66 -4.19 -0.46 12.17
C LYS A 66 -5.32 -0.99 13.08
N GLN A 67 -5.23 -2.23 13.57
CA GLN A 67 -6.25 -2.83 14.44
C GLN A 67 -6.09 -2.54 15.94
N VAL A 68 -5.13 -1.70 16.34
CA VAL A 68 -4.92 -1.21 17.71
C VAL A 68 -5.63 0.10 17.94
#